data_AF-A0A7Y3NVQ0-F1
#
_entry.id   AF-A0A7Y3NVQ0-F1
#
_cell.length_a   1.000
_cell.length_b   1.000
_cell.length_c   1.000
_cell.angle_alpha   90.00
_cell.angle_beta   90.00
_cell.angle_gamma   90.00
#
_symmetry.space_group_name_H-M   'P 1'
#
loop_
_entity.id
_entity.type
_entity.pdbx_description
1 polymer ?
#
loop_
_entity_poly.entity_id
_entity_poly.type
_entity_poly.pdbx_seq_one_letter_code
_entity_poly.pdbx_strand_id
1 'polypeptide(L)'
;KGGEPTHINLNDQTLEGFRMAAEPVFAVQYHPEASPGPHDSTYLFDCFVQMMRTGKSPTAEEMNQQQQRRNSVEISDRAPAPAGRVG
;
A
#
# COMPACT_ATOMS: atom_id res chain seq x y z
N LYS A 1 14.97 -19.15 8.07
CA LYS A 1 13.97 -18.11 8.40
C LYS A 1 14.57 -16.79 7.98
N GLY A 2 13.94 -16.08 7.05
CA GLY A 2 14.47 -14.83 6.49
C GLY A 2 13.32 -13.94 6.05
N GLY A 3 13.64 -12.68 5.77
CA GLY A 3 12.69 -11.73 5.20
C GLY A 3 12.40 -12.06 3.73
N GLU A 4 11.15 -11.84 3.31
CA GLU A 4 10.71 -11.98 1.93
C GLU A 4 10.42 -10.58 1.35
N PRO A 5 10.87 -10.30 0.11
CA PRO A 5 10.63 -9.00 -0.51
C PRO A 5 9.13 -8.78 -0.78
N THR A 6 8.66 -7.57 -0.53
CA THR A 6 7.28 -7.14 -0.85
C THR A 6 7.25 -6.01 -1.87
N HIS A 7 8.28 -5.15 -1.87
CA HIS A 7 8.40 -4.01 -2.79
C HIS A 7 9.81 -3.94 -3.35
N ILE A 8 9.88 -3.72 -4.66
CA ILE A 8 11.11 -3.49 -5.40
C ILE A 8 10.99 -2.15 -6.12
N ASN A 9 12.03 -1.32 -6.01
CA ASN A 9 12.10 -0.06 -6.71
C ASN A 9 12.17 -0.30 -8.22
N LEU A 10 11.27 0.31 -8.99
CA LEU A 10 11.24 0.13 -10.44
C LEU A 10 12.43 0.76 -11.17
N ASN A 11 13.04 1.81 -10.58
CA ASN A 11 14.11 2.56 -11.23
C ASN A 11 15.45 1.84 -11.16
N ASP A 12 15.79 1.25 -10.00
CA ASP A 12 17.12 0.69 -9.74
C ASP A 12 17.10 -0.74 -9.16
N GLN A 13 15.92 -1.35 -9.04
CA GLN A 13 15.72 -2.71 -8.53
C GLN A 13 16.17 -2.93 -7.09
N THR A 14 16.30 -1.85 -6.30
CA THR A 14 16.59 -1.94 -4.87
C THR A 14 15.38 -2.44 -4.07
N LEU A 15 15.65 -3.00 -2.89
CA LEU A 15 14.62 -3.47 -1.97
C LEU A 15 13.96 -2.28 -1.26
N GLU A 16 12.64 -2.15 -1.40
CA GLU A 16 11.86 -1.05 -0.80
C GLU A 16 10.92 -1.52 0.30
N GLY A 17 10.77 -2.83 0.47
CA GLY A 17 9.97 -3.40 1.55
C GLY A 17 10.10 -4.90 1.66
N PHE A 18 9.91 -5.41 2.88
CA PHE A 18 9.96 -6.84 3.17
C PHE A 18 8.99 -7.22 4.28
N ARG A 19 8.69 -8.52 4.39
CA ARG A 19 7.95 -9.13 5.50
C ARG A 19 8.75 -10.27 6.13
N MET A 20 8.38 -10.69 7.33
CA MET A 20 8.84 -11.93 7.94
C MET A 20 7.75 -13.00 7.84
N ALA A 21 8.10 -14.20 7.36
CA ALA A 21 7.09 -15.24 7.17
C ALA A 21 6.54 -15.85 8.47
N ALA A 22 7.36 -15.89 9.52
CA ALA A 22 7.02 -16.52 10.79
C ALA A 22 6.61 -15.51 11.88
N GLU A 23 6.94 -14.23 11.69
CA GLU A 23 6.71 -13.17 12.66
C GLU A 23 5.79 -12.09 12.07
N PRO A 24 4.93 -11.42 12.88
CA PRO A 24 4.09 -10.31 12.43
C PRO A 24 4.93 -9.04 12.25
N VAL A 25 5.82 -9.07 11.25
CA VAL A 25 6.75 -8.00 10.94
C VAL A 25 6.71 -7.75 9.44
N PHE A 26 6.59 -6.48 9.08
CA PHE A 26 6.94 -5.96 7.76
C PHE A 26 7.54 -4.56 7.93
N ALA A 27 8.30 -4.12 6.93
CA ALA A 27 8.85 -2.78 6.87
C ALA A 27 8.90 -2.29 5.43
N VAL A 28 8.92 -0.97 5.27
CA VAL A 28 9.14 -0.27 4.01
C VAL A 28 10.24 0.77 4.18
N GLN A 29 10.95 1.08 3.11
CA GLN A 29 12.05 2.05 3.11
C GLN A 29 11.57 3.50 2.95
N TYR A 30 10.42 3.69 2.30
CA TYR A 30 9.79 5.00 2.11
C TYR A 30 8.84 5.38 3.26
N HIS A 31 8.40 6.64 3.26
CA HIS A 31 7.51 7.23 4.27
C HIS A 31 6.03 7.06 3.90
N PRO A 32 5.26 6.16 4.54
CA PRO A 32 3.84 5.96 4.26
C PRO A 32 2.91 7.09 4.73
N GLU A 33 3.40 7.97 5.60
CA GLU A 33 2.65 9.06 6.23
C GLU A 33 2.47 10.31 5.35
N ALA A 34 3.20 10.38 4.22
CA ALA A 34 3.22 11.48 3.25
C ALA A 34 3.36 12.89 3.87
N SER A 35 4.59 13.42 3.95
CA SER A 35 4.83 14.86 4.20
C SER A 35 6.23 15.31 3.76
N PRO A 36 6.39 15.92 2.56
CA PRO A 36 5.45 16.03 1.42
C PRO A 36 5.44 14.75 0.55
N GLY A 37 4.32 14.41 -0.10
CA GLY A 37 4.25 13.28 -1.04
C GLY A 37 2.83 12.82 -1.40
N PRO A 38 2.67 11.96 -2.41
CA PRO A 38 1.38 11.35 -2.76
C PRO A 38 0.92 10.36 -1.68
N HIS A 39 -0.39 10.14 -1.56
CA HIS A 39 -1.00 9.27 -0.54
C HIS A 39 -1.02 7.78 -0.91
N ASP A 40 -0.28 7.41 -1.97
CA ASP A 40 -0.26 6.08 -2.61
C ASP A 40 0.18 4.93 -1.68
N SER A 41 0.79 5.27 -0.53
CA SER A 41 1.35 4.34 0.46
C SER A 41 0.54 4.23 1.76
N THR A 42 -0.57 4.98 1.89
CA THR A 42 -1.40 5.01 3.12
C THR A 42 -2.06 3.66 3.45
N TYR A 43 -2.24 2.77 2.46
CA TYR A 43 -2.79 1.43 2.66
C TYR A 43 -1.94 0.56 3.61
N LEU A 44 -0.66 0.90 3.80
CA LEU A 44 0.23 0.18 4.71
C LEU A 44 -0.21 0.28 6.16
N PHE A 45 -0.94 1.35 6.54
CA PHE A 45 -1.54 1.46 7.86
C PHE A 45 -2.69 0.45 8.05
N ASP A 46 -3.50 0.21 7.01
CA ASP A 46 -4.55 -0.81 7.04
C ASP A 46 -3.96 -2.22 7.17
N CYS A 47 -2.88 -2.50 6.44
CA CYS A 47 -2.06 -3.71 6.60
C CYS A 47 -1.54 -3.88 8.02
N PHE A 48 -1.00 -2.81 8.61
CA PHE A 48 -0.50 -2.83 9.99
C PHE A 48 -1.60 -3.13 11.01
N VAL A 49 -2.75 -2.47 10.90
CA VAL A 49 -3.91 -2.74 11.77
C VAL A 49 -4.38 -4.19 11.63
N GLN A 50 -4.43 -4.72 10.41
CA GLN A 50 -4.83 -6.11 10.18
C GLN A 50 -3.81 -7.11 10.74
N MET A 51 -2.52 -6.81 10.65
CA MET A 51 -1.45 -7.61 11.26
C MET A 51 -1.59 -7.63 12.79
N MET A 52 -1.86 -6.49 13.43
CA MET A 52 -2.11 -6.43 14.88
C MET A 52 -3.31 -7.30 15.30
N ARG A 53 -4.36 -7.37 14.48
CA ARG A 53 -5.56 -8.18 14.75
C ARG A 53 -5.32 -9.68 14.56
N THR A 54 -4.51 -10.07 13.58
CA THR A 54 -4.37 -11.48 13.16
C THR A 54 -3.10 -12.15 13.66
N GLY A 55 -2.10 -11.38 14.10
CA GLY A 55 -0.78 -11.89 14.43
C GLY A 55 0.00 -12.44 13.23
N LYS A 56 -0.41 -12.10 12.00
CA LYS A 56 0.21 -12.57 10.76
C LYS A 56 0.69 -11.41 9.92
N SER A 57 1.91 -11.50 9.40
CA SER A 57 2.40 -10.51 8.44
C SER A 57 1.61 -10.62 7.13
N PRO A 58 1.24 -9.49 6.51
CA PRO A 58 0.59 -9.51 5.20
C PRO A 58 1.55 -10.01 4.14
N THR A 59 1.03 -10.76 3.17
CA THR A 59 1.82 -11.21 2.01
C THR A 59 2.04 -10.06 1.03
N ALA A 60 3.02 -10.21 0.13
CA ALA A 60 3.24 -9.25 -0.94
C ALA A 60 2.00 -9.09 -1.85
N GLU A 61 1.28 -10.18 -2.11
CA GLU A 61 0.04 -10.17 -2.89
C GLU A 61 -1.08 -9.40 -2.18
N GLU A 62 -1.24 -9.60 -0.88
CA GLU A 62 -2.24 -8.88 -0.07
C GLU A 62 -1.96 -7.38 -0.05
N MET A 63 -0.69 -6.98 0.11
CA MET A 63 -0.27 -5.58 0.04
C MET A 63 -0.60 -4.96 -1.33
N ASN A 64 -0.24 -5.63 -2.42
CA ASN A 64 -0.52 -5.16 -3.78
C ASN A 64 -2.03 -5.00 -4.05
N GLN A 65 -2.86 -5.95 -3.57
CA GLN A 65 -4.31 -5.84 -3.69
C GLN A 65 -4.88 -4.62 -2.94
N GLN A 66 -4.36 -4.32 -1.74
CA GLN A 66 -4.80 -3.14 -0.98
C GLN A 66 -4.40 -1.84 -1.69
N GLN A 67 -3.18 -1.78 -2.23
CA GLN A 67 -2.72 -0.65 -3.03
C GLN A 67 -3.62 -0.40 -4.25
N GLN A 68 -3.93 -1.46 -5.02
CA GLN A 68 -4.80 -1.36 -6.20
C GLN A 68 -6.22 -0.92 -5.86
N ARG A 69 -6.79 -1.43 -4.75
CA ARG A 69 -8.10 -1.00 -4.27
C ARG A 69 -8.10 0.48 -3.94
N ARG A 70 -7.05 0.99 -3.28
CA ARG A 70 -6.94 2.41 -2.94
C ARG A 70 -6.89 3.28 -4.19
N ASN A 71 -6.04 2.91 -5.14
CA ASN A 71 -5.94 3.63 -6.42
C ASN A 71 -7.29 3.65 -7.18
N SER A 72 -8.06 2.57 -7.10
CA SER A 72 -9.39 2.49 -7.73
C SER A 72 -10.41 3.43 -7.06
N VAL A 73 -10.36 3.57 -5.73
CA VAL A 73 -11.23 4.47 -4.97
C VAL A 73 -10.88 5.93 -5.25
N GLU A 74 -9.59 6.28 -5.25
CA GLU A 74 -9.15 7.66 -5.54
C GLU A 74 -9.49 8.11 -6.96
N ILE A 75 -9.45 7.20 -7.95
CA ILE A 75 -9.88 7.51 -9.33
C ILE A 75 -11.39 7.76 -9.39
N SER A 76 -12.19 6.99 -8.66
CA SER A 76 -13.65 7.18 -8.60
C SER A 76 -14.02 8.53 -7.99
N ASP A 77 -13.33 8.95 -6.92
CA ASP A 77 -13.61 10.20 -6.21
C ASP A 77 -13.16 11.46 -7.00
N ARG A 78 -12.28 11.28 -8.00
CA ARG A 78 -11.81 12.36 -8.90
C ARG A 78 -12.61 12.48 -10.18
N ALA A 79 -13.65 11.66 -10.40
CA ALA A 79 -14.50 11.79 -11.58
C ALA A 79 -15.22 13.16 -11.55
N PRO A 80 -15.13 13.98 -12.61
CA PRO A 80 -15.82 15.26 -12.65
C PRO A 80 -17.33 15.03 -12.54
N ALA A 81 -18.01 15.83 -11.71
CA ALA A 81 -19.47 15.84 -11.63
C ALA A 81 -20.06 15.95 -13.05
N PRO A 82 -21.12 15.18 -13.39
CA PRO A 82 -21.69 15.21 -14.73
C PRO A 82 -22.05 16.66 -15.08
N ALA A 83 -21.46 17.16 -16.17
CA ALA A 83 -21.72 18.52 -16.64
C ALA A 83 -23.24 18.67 -16.82
N GLY A 84 -23.86 19.46 -15.94
CA GLY A 84 -25.27 19.77 -15.99
C GLY A 84 -25.60 20.32 -17.38
N ARG A 85 -26.49 19.63 -18.09
CA ARG A 85 -27.08 20.08 -19.34
C ARG A 85 -27.83 21.39 -19.05
N VAL A 86 -27.19 22.54 -19.30
CA VAL A 86 -27.88 23.83 -19.38
C VAL A 86 -28.61 23.83 -20.71
N GLY A 87 -29.92 24.10 -20.64
CA GLY A 87 -30.87 24.03 -21.76
C GLY A 87 -30.71 25.13 -22.80
#